data_AF-A0A7M3ZYL0-F1
#
_entry.id   AF-A0A7M3ZYL0-F1
#
_cell.length_a   1.000
_cell.length_b   1.000
_cell.length_c   1.000
_cell.angle_alpha   90.00
_cell.angle_beta   90.00
_cell.angle_gamma   90.00
#
_symmetry.space_group_name_H-M   'P 1'
#
loop_
_entity.id
_entity.type
_entity.pdbx_description
1 polymer ?
#
loop_
_entity_poly.entity_id
_entity_poly.type
_entity_poly.pdbx_seq_one_letter_code
_entity_poly.pdbx_strand_id
1 'polypeptide(L)'
;MDLTAWQRICNRLLGPFVKKRARADKDLSSNLVKGSMGMMPEVYLSTVIVTSIAITLMCWAFVGVFFIPDIGVIAFYEGIQDSSTVNPCFEWEYWNPDLINPALPGNGCPEYALQVFPPVLKVIIVAIGGFVVPFAAYRYNKGGAAREATRRGDMIEKYLPYAASYTAAMSAANATPAKIFRSLAMNKDIYGDVADDAAMIYRDITLLGYDLITAMKLSVDRAASVWLTEFFQGMVGTLTAGGQLKLYFLNRAEHYMRENRT
;
A
#
# COMPACT_ATOMS: atom_id res chain seq x y z
N MET A 1 19.16 -6.38 -2.47
CA MET A 1 18.45 -5.39 -1.65
C MET A 1 18.23 -6.02 -0.29
N ASP A 2 18.68 -5.37 0.78
CA ASP A 2 18.58 -5.95 2.11
C ASP A 2 17.15 -5.80 2.64
N LEU A 3 16.61 -6.89 3.16
CA LEU A 3 15.34 -6.86 3.88
C LEU A 3 15.48 -5.92 5.08
N THR A 4 14.46 -5.10 5.30
CA THR A 4 14.37 -4.27 6.52
C THR A 4 14.39 -5.16 7.77
N ALA A 5 14.86 -4.62 8.90
CA ALA A 5 14.88 -5.35 10.17
C ALA A 5 13.51 -5.94 10.51
N TRP A 6 12.44 -5.17 10.28
CA TRP A 6 11.06 -5.60 10.49
C TRP A 6 10.65 -6.77 9.58
N GLN A 7 10.94 -6.71 8.28
CA GLN A 7 10.63 -7.80 7.35
C GLN A 7 11.35 -9.10 7.72
N ARG A 8 12.59 -9.03 8.21
CA ARG A 8 13.33 -10.21 8.69
C ARG A 8 12.65 -10.86 9.89
N ILE A 9 12.21 -10.05 10.85
CA ILE A 9 11.48 -10.53 12.03
C ILE A 9 10.18 -11.21 11.59
N CYS A 10 9.40 -10.55 10.72
CA CYS A 10 8.15 -11.11 10.21
C CYS A 10 8.36 -12.45 9.50
N ASN A 11 9.36 -12.53 8.62
CA ASN A 11 9.68 -13.76 7.89
C ASN A 11 10.18 -14.88 8.81
N ARG A 12 10.90 -14.55 9.89
CA ARG A 12 11.33 -15.54 10.87
C ARG A 12 10.15 -16.12 11.66
N LEU A 13 9.17 -15.28 12.01
CA LEU A 13 8.01 -15.68 12.79
C LEU A 13 7.01 -16.52 11.97
N LEU A 14 6.63 -16.06 10.77
CA LEU A 14 5.57 -16.68 9.98
C LEU A 14 6.02 -17.31 8.67
N GLY A 15 7.21 -16.98 8.17
CA GLY A 15 7.71 -17.42 6.86
C GLY A 15 7.54 -18.91 6.59
N PRO A 16 7.95 -19.83 7.48
CA PRO A 16 7.79 -21.28 7.27
C PRO A 16 6.34 -21.72 7.05
N PHE A 17 5.39 -21.09 7.73
CA PHE A 17 3.97 -21.46 7.69
C PHE A 17 3.26 -20.89 6.46
N VAL A 18 3.59 -19.67 6.05
CA VAL A 18 2.95 -19.03 4.88
C VAL A 18 3.64 -19.32 3.56
N LYS A 19 4.86 -19.87 3.56
CA LYS A 19 5.66 -20.14 2.36
C LYS A 19 4.90 -20.86 1.25
N LYS A 20 4.26 -21.99 1.55
CA LYS A 20 3.54 -22.79 0.54
C LYS A 20 2.36 -22.02 -0.05
N ARG A 21 1.60 -21.34 0.78
CA ARG A 21 0.43 -20.54 0.37
C ARG A 21 0.85 -19.31 -0.44
N ALA A 22 1.87 -18.60 0.00
CA ALA A 22 2.35 -17.38 -0.66
C ALA A 22 2.97 -17.67 -2.04
N ARG A 23 3.68 -18.79 -2.20
CA ARG A 23 4.26 -19.18 -3.49
C ARG A 23 3.22 -19.76 -4.47
N ALA A 24 2.13 -20.33 -3.96
CA ALA A 24 1.04 -20.82 -4.80
C ALA A 24 0.19 -19.68 -5.39
N ASP A 25 0.22 -18.50 -4.77
CA ASP A 25 -0.49 -17.31 -5.21
C ASP A 25 0.25 -16.64 -6.38
N LYS A 26 -0.18 -16.99 -7.61
CA LYS A 26 0.41 -16.48 -8.85
C LYS A 26 0.20 -14.98 -9.01
N ASP A 27 -0.96 -14.47 -8.59
CA ASP A 27 -1.30 -13.06 -8.70
C ASP A 27 -0.40 -12.22 -7.78
N LEU A 28 -0.20 -12.67 -6.55
CA LEU A 28 0.71 -12.02 -5.63
C LEU A 28 2.15 -12.00 -6.18
N SER A 29 2.63 -13.14 -6.68
CA SER A 29 3.97 -13.24 -7.25
C SER A 29 4.12 -12.32 -8.47
N SER A 30 3.12 -12.28 -9.36
CA SER A 30 3.12 -11.40 -10.53
C SER A 30 3.12 -9.93 -10.13
N ASN A 31 2.27 -9.53 -9.17
CA ASN A 31 2.20 -8.16 -8.68
C ASN A 31 3.50 -7.71 -8.01
N LEU A 32 4.21 -8.60 -7.31
CA LEU A 32 5.51 -8.29 -6.72
C LEU A 32 6.58 -8.02 -7.77
N VAL A 33 6.62 -8.85 -8.82
CA VAL A 33 7.54 -8.67 -9.96
C VAL A 33 7.20 -7.38 -10.71
N LYS A 34 5.93 -7.20 -11.08
CA LYS A 34 5.45 -6.02 -11.82
C LYS A 34 5.66 -4.74 -11.02
N GLY A 35 5.39 -4.73 -9.72
CA GLY A 35 5.65 -3.59 -8.83
C GLY A 35 7.13 -3.35 -8.50
N SER A 36 8.07 -4.08 -9.10
CA SER A 36 9.51 -4.00 -8.78
C SER A 36 9.82 -4.12 -7.28
N MET A 37 8.98 -4.86 -6.55
CA MET A 37 9.20 -5.10 -5.12
C MET A 37 10.20 -6.25 -4.98
N GLY A 38 11.44 -5.93 -4.62
CA GLY A 38 12.56 -6.87 -4.46
C GLY A 38 12.45 -7.82 -3.26
N MET A 39 11.26 -8.35 -2.99
CA MET A 39 10.96 -9.23 -1.87
C MET A 39 10.21 -10.48 -2.32
N MET A 40 10.44 -11.60 -1.63
CA MET A 40 9.75 -12.85 -1.93
C MET A 40 8.29 -12.80 -1.48
N PRO A 41 7.36 -13.54 -2.14
CA PRO A 41 5.94 -13.57 -1.76
C PRO A 41 5.71 -13.97 -0.30
N GLU A 42 6.49 -14.90 0.23
CA GLU A 42 6.41 -15.35 1.63
C GLU A 42 6.78 -14.24 2.63
N VAL A 43 7.76 -13.41 2.30
CA VAL A 43 8.17 -12.28 3.12
C VAL A 43 7.06 -11.23 3.13
N TYR A 44 6.48 -10.93 1.97
CA TYR A 44 5.40 -9.95 1.84
C TYR A 44 4.17 -10.37 2.65
N LEU A 45 3.71 -11.60 2.45
CA LEU A 45 2.55 -12.12 3.17
C LEU A 45 2.81 -12.19 4.68
N SER A 46 4.01 -12.59 5.11
CA SER A 46 4.41 -12.59 6.52
C SER A 46 4.36 -11.18 7.10
N THR A 47 4.91 -10.19 6.40
CA THR A 47 4.87 -8.79 6.84
C THR A 47 3.44 -8.29 6.96
N VAL A 48 2.57 -8.55 5.97
CA VAL A 48 1.16 -8.14 6.00
C VAL A 48 0.42 -8.74 7.20
N ILE A 49 0.63 -10.02 7.50
CA ILE A 49 -0.05 -10.68 8.62
C ILE A 49 0.46 -10.14 9.95
N VAL A 50 1.79 -10.06 10.15
CA VAL A 50 2.36 -9.58 11.41
C VAL A 50 2.01 -8.11 11.67
N THR A 51 2.04 -7.25 10.65
CA THR A 51 1.62 -5.85 10.82
C THR A 51 0.14 -5.74 11.14
N SER A 52 -0.71 -6.58 10.53
CA SER A 52 -2.15 -6.59 10.83
C SER A 52 -2.42 -7.08 12.25
N ILE A 53 -1.69 -8.08 12.75
CA ILE A 53 -1.78 -8.52 14.15
C ILE A 53 -1.33 -7.39 15.08
N ALA A 54 -0.21 -6.74 14.78
CA ALA A 54 0.29 -5.62 15.60
C ALA A 54 -0.72 -4.46 15.66
N ILE A 55 -1.32 -4.09 14.53
CA ILE A 55 -2.39 -3.08 14.48
C ILE A 55 -3.60 -3.54 15.29
N THR A 56 -3.99 -4.81 15.17
CA THR A 56 -5.12 -5.37 15.94
C THR A 56 -4.86 -5.26 17.44
N LEU A 57 -3.67 -5.65 17.92
CA LEU A 57 -3.29 -5.55 19.33
C LEU A 57 -3.27 -4.09 19.80
N MET A 58 -2.74 -3.17 18.98
CA MET A 58 -2.73 -1.74 19.29
C MET A 58 -4.15 -1.16 19.37
N CYS A 59 -5.04 -1.55 18.45
CA CYS A 59 -6.43 -1.13 18.48
C CYS A 59 -7.16 -1.68 19.72
N TRP A 60 -6.94 -2.94 20.09
CA TRP A 60 -7.51 -3.51 21.32
C TRP A 60 -6.96 -2.86 22.58
N ALA A 61 -5.67 -2.52 22.61
CA ALA A 61 -5.09 -1.77 23.73
C ALA A 61 -5.74 -0.38 23.84
N PHE A 62 -5.93 0.32 22.72
CA PHE A 62 -6.60 1.62 22.69
C PHE A 62 -8.07 1.54 23.12
N VAL A 63 -8.83 0.56 22.61
CA VAL A 63 -10.20 0.29 23.06
C VAL A 63 -10.20 -0.04 24.55
N GLY A 64 -9.23 -0.81 25.03
CA GLY A 64 -9.07 -1.15 26.44
C GLY A 64 -9.06 0.07 27.35
N VAL A 65 -8.36 1.15 26.98
CA VAL A 65 -8.31 2.42 27.75
C VAL A 65 -9.70 3.02 28.02
N PHE A 66 -10.68 2.81 27.14
CA PHE A 66 -12.04 3.31 27.37
C PHE A 66 -12.78 2.54 28.47
N PHE A 67 -12.49 1.24 28.62
CA PHE A 67 -13.24 0.30 29.47
C PHE A 67 -12.49 -0.11 30.74
N ILE A 68 -11.36 0.51 31.07
CA ILE A 68 -10.67 0.28 32.35
C ILE A 68 -11.61 0.73 33.48
N PRO A 69 -11.90 -0.12 34.49
CA PRO A 69 -12.70 0.28 35.64
C PRO A 69 -12.02 1.42 36.40
N ASP A 70 -12.82 2.35 36.92
CA ASP A 70 -12.43 3.51 37.76
C ASP A 70 -11.53 4.58 37.11
N ILE A 71 -10.70 4.24 36.12
CA ILE A 71 -9.70 5.14 35.52
C ILE A 71 -9.95 5.34 34.01
N GLY A 72 -10.76 4.46 33.39
CA GLY A 72 -11.05 4.55 31.97
C GLY A 72 -11.87 5.78 31.60
N VAL A 73 -11.85 6.12 30.30
CA VAL A 73 -12.59 7.29 29.78
C VAL A 73 -14.08 7.22 30.11
N ILE A 74 -14.68 6.03 30.05
CA ILE A 74 -16.10 5.84 30.39
C ILE A 74 -16.33 6.04 31.89
N ALA A 75 -15.46 5.48 32.74
CA ALA A 75 -15.58 5.65 34.20
C ALA A 75 -15.40 7.11 34.62
N PHE A 76 -14.47 7.84 33.98
CA PHE A 76 -14.31 9.28 34.18
C PHE A 76 -15.56 10.05 33.78
N TYR A 77 -16.14 9.75 32.61
CA TYR A 77 -17.38 10.38 32.14
C TYR A 77 -18.55 10.11 33.08
N GLU A 78 -18.72 8.85 33.50
CA GLU A 78 -19.78 8.43 34.43
C GLU A 78 -19.53 8.91 35.88
N GLY A 79 -18.35 9.43 36.19
CA GLY A 79 -18.04 10.07 37.47
C GLY A 79 -18.46 11.54 37.56
N ILE A 80 -18.91 12.15 36.46
CA ILE A 80 -19.35 13.55 36.41
C ILE A 80 -20.87 13.61 36.66
N GLN A 81 -21.32 14.61 37.43
CA GLN A 81 -22.73 14.87 37.64
C GLN A 81 -23.44 15.24 36.33
N ASP A 82 -24.67 14.75 36.15
CA ASP A 82 -25.45 15.09 34.96
C ASP A 82 -25.87 16.57 34.99
N SER A 83 -25.69 17.24 33.86
CA SER A 83 -25.95 18.68 33.71
C SER A 83 -27.40 19.06 33.98
N SER A 84 -28.35 18.13 33.78
CA SER A 84 -29.76 18.35 34.08
C SER A 84 -30.04 18.45 35.59
N THR A 85 -29.20 17.82 36.42
CA THR A 85 -29.39 17.73 37.88
C THR A 85 -28.61 18.79 38.66
N VAL A 86 -27.67 19.50 38.01
CA VAL A 86 -26.82 20.51 38.65
C VAL A 86 -27.66 21.67 39.21
N ASN A 87 -28.52 22.27 38.40
CA ASN A 87 -29.34 23.42 38.83
C ASN A 87 -30.41 23.00 39.87
N PRO A 88 -31.18 21.92 39.66
CA PRO A 88 -32.14 21.46 40.67
C PRO A 88 -31.50 21.13 42.02
N CYS A 89 -30.31 20.51 42.03
CA CYS A 89 -29.62 20.23 43.29
C CYS A 89 -29.09 21.50 43.96
N PHE A 90 -28.59 22.47 43.19
CA PHE A 90 -28.16 23.76 43.74
C PHE A 90 -29.34 24.54 44.35
N GLU A 91 -30.49 24.57 43.66
CA GLU A 91 -31.71 25.17 44.18
C GLU A 91 -32.21 24.43 45.43
N TRP A 92 -32.18 23.10 45.42
CA TRP A 92 -32.58 22.28 46.57
C TRP A 92 -31.72 22.56 47.80
N GLU A 93 -30.40 22.66 47.65
CA GLU A 93 -29.46 23.01 48.72
C GLU A 93 -29.75 24.41 49.29
N TYR A 94 -30.08 25.38 48.42
CA TYR A 94 -30.42 26.73 48.84
C TYR A 94 -31.68 26.77 49.73
N TRP A 95 -32.71 25.98 49.40
CA TRP A 95 -33.96 25.93 50.15
C TRP A 95 -33.97 24.96 51.33
N ASN A 96 -33.02 24.00 51.41
CA ASN A 96 -32.98 22.95 52.44
C ASN A 96 -31.61 22.83 53.16
N PRO A 97 -31.10 23.90 53.79
CA PRO A 97 -29.77 23.90 54.40
C PRO A 97 -29.60 22.86 55.53
N ASP A 98 -30.67 22.55 56.26
CA ASP A 98 -30.63 21.64 57.41
C ASP A 98 -30.55 20.15 57.00
N LEU A 99 -30.87 19.85 55.73
CA LEU A 99 -30.88 18.49 55.19
C LEU A 99 -29.61 18.17 54.38
N ILE A 100 -28.70 19.13 54.26
CA ILE A 100 -27.42 18.98 53.56
C ILE A 100 -26.56 17.97 54.31
N ASN A 101 -26.19 16.89 53.63
CA ASN A 101 -25.28 15.89 54.16
C ASN A 101 -24.04 15.77 53.26
N PRO A 102 -22.91 16.39 53.65
CA PRO A 102 -21.66 16.35 52.88
C PRO A 102 -21.07 14.93 52.71
N ALA A 103 -21.54 13.95 53.49
CA ALA A 103 -21.09 12.56 53.37
C ALA A 103 -21.77 11.80 52.22
N LEU A 104 -22.84 12.35 51.64
CA LEU A 104 -23.58 11.75 50.53
C LEU A 104 -23.22 12.42 49.20
N PRO A 105 -23.23 11.69 48.08
CA PRO A 105 -23.01 12.28 46.77
C PRO A 105 -24.08 13.33 46.45
N GLY A 106 -23.68 14.48 45.93
CA GLY A 106 -24.58 15.61 45.70
C GLY A 106 -25.21 16.19 46.97
N ASN A 107 -24.50 16.11 48.11
CA ASN A 107 -24.94 16.64 49.41
C ASN A 107 -26.29 16.09 49.92
N GLY A 108 -26.73 14.93 49.40
CA GLY A 108 -28.03 14.33 49.76
C GLY A 108 -29.21 14.81 48.89
N CYS A 109 -28.95 15.52 47.80
CA CYS A 109 -29.96 15.94 46.83
C CYS A 109 -30.75 14.74 46.26
N PRO A 110 -32.11 14.74 46.33
CA PRO A 110 -32.94 13.64 45.83
C PRO A 110 -32.82 13.40 44.32
N GLU A 111 -32.53 14.46 43.56
CA GLU A 111 -32.43 14.42 42.09
C GLU A 111 -31.00 14.19 41.60
N TYR A 112 -30.05 13.93 42.50
CA TYR A 112 -28.65 13.71 42.12
C TYR A 112 -28.51 12.48 41.21
N ALA A 113 -28.00 12.70 39.99
CA ALA A 113 -27.66 11.64 39.06
C ALA A 113 -26.30 11.90 38.41
N LEU A 114 -25.59 10.80 38.12
CA LEU A 114 -24.37 10.80 37.35
C LEU A 114 -24.68 10.65 35.86
N GLN A 115 -23.78 11.14 35.01
CA GLN A 115 -23.89 10.92 33.57
C GLN A 115 -23.79 9.43 33.28
N VAL A 116 -24.63 8.93 32.36
CA VAL A 116 -24.59 7.54 31.91
C VAL A 116 -24.07 7.52 30.49
N PHE A 117 -22.97 6.81 30.25
CA PHE A 117 -22.44 6.72 28.91
C PHE A 117 -23.38 5.85 28.04
N PRO A 118 -23.85 6.34 26.87
CA PRO A 118 -24.82 5.62 26.06
C PRO A 118 -24.35 4.19 25.70
N PRO A 119 -25.15 3.13 25.97
CA PRO A 119 -24.73 1.75 25.74
C PRO A 119 -24.46 1.45 24.27
N VAL A 120 -25.18 2.13 23.36
CA VAL A 120 -24.96 2.02 21.91
C VAL A 120 -23.56 2.50 21.52
N LEU A 121 -23.07 3.59 22.11
CA LEU A 121 -21.71 4.08 21.83
C LEU A 121 -20.64 3.12 22.34
N LYS A 122 -20.85 2.45 23.49
CA LYS A 122 -19.93 1.41 23.99
C LYS A 122 -19.77 0.29 22.95
N VAL A 123 -20.88 -0.19 22.40
CA VAL A 123 -20.88 -1.21 21.35
C VAL A 123 -20.20 -0.71 20.08
N ILE A 124 -20.46 0.53 19.66
CA ILE A 124 -19.83 1.13 18.47
C ILE A 124 -18.31 1.23 18.63
N ILE A 125 -17.79 1.66 19.79
CA ILE A 125 -16.35 1.77 20.05
C ILE A 125 -15.68 0.40 19.90
N VAL A 126 -16.27 -0.65 20.47
CA VAL A 126 -15.72 -2.02 20.38
C VAL A 126 -15.85 -2.56 18.95
N ALA A 127 -16.98 -2.35 18.27
CA ALA A 127 -17.19 -2.81 16.91
C ALA A 127 -16.21 -2.14 15.93
N ILE A 128 -16.09 -0.81 15.98
CA ILE A 128 -15.22 -0.06 15.08
C ILE A 128 -13.75 -0.31 15.42
N GLY A 129 -13.36 -0.07 16.68
CA GLY A 129 -11.97 -0.17 17.11
C GLY A 129 -11.46 -1.61 17.13
N GLY A 130 -12.27 -2.56 17.57
CA GLY A 130 -11.87 -3.96 17.71
C GLY A 130 -11.96 -4.78 16.43
N PHE A 131 -12.86 -4.43 15.50
CA PHE A 131 -13.13 -5.25 14.31
C PHE A 131 -12.99 -4.50 12.99
N VAL A 132 -13.71 -3.37 12.81
CA VAL A 132 -13.74 -2.67 11.52
C VAL A 132 -12.36 -2.12 11.14
N VAL A 133 -11.69 -1.43 12.06
CA VAL A 133 -10.37 -0.82 11.80
C VAL A 133 -9.31 -1.89 11.52
N PRO A 134 -9.14 -2.95 12.35
CA PRO A 134 -8.20 -4.04 12.04
C PRO A 134 -8.51 -4.76 10.73
N PHE A 135 -9.79 -5.02 10.44
CA PHE A 135 -10.19 -5.67 9.19
C PHE A 135 -9.88 -4.80 7.96
N ALA A 136 -10.19 -3.50 8.03
CA ALA A 136 -9.85 -2.54 6.98
C ALA A 136 -8.33 -2.43 6.79
N ALA A 137 -7.55 -2.37 7.87
CA ALA A 137 -6.10 -2.33 7.83
C ALA A 137 -5.51 -3.60 7.17
N TYR A 138 -6.03 -4.79 7.49
CA TYR A 138 -5.62 -6.04 6.84
C TYR A 138 -5.92 -6.02 5.33
N ARG A 139 -7.13 -5.63 4.94
CA ARG A 139 -7.54 -5.52 3.52
C ARG A 139 -6.66 -4.53 2.77
N TYR A 140 -6.39 -3.38 3.37
CA TYR A 140 -5.51 -2.35 2.82
C TYR A 140 -4.09 -2.89 2.63
N ASN A 141 -3.48 -3.45 3.67
CA ASN A 141 -2.10 -3.95 3.60
C ASN A 141 -1.95 -5.09 2.60
N LYS A 142 -2.91 -6.02 2.53
CA LYS A 142 -2.90 -7.12 1.55
C LYS A 142 -2.95 -6.62 0.10
N GLY A 143 -3.66 -5.51 -0.16
CA GLY A 143 -3.74 -4.89 -1.48
C GLY A 143 -2.51 -4.07 -1.87
N GLY A 144 -1.49 -3.95 -1.01
CA GLY A 144 -0.29 -3.14 -1.29
C GLY A 144 0.43 -3.55 -2.58
N ALA A 145 0.61 -4.85 -2.82
CA ALA A 145 1.35 -5.34 -3.97
C ALA A 145 0.68 -4.99 -5.31
N ALA A 146 -0.63 -5.21 -5.39
CA ALA A 146 -1.40 -4.88 -6.60
C ALA A 146 -1.39 -3.36 -6.86
N ARG A 147 -1.55 -2.54 -5.81
CA ARG A 147 -1.51 -1.08 -5.96
C ARG A 147 -0.16 -0.57 -6.44
N GLU A 148 0.94 -1.14 -5.96
CA GLU A 148 2.26 -0.75 -6.40
C GLU A 148 2.53 -1.17 -7.85
N ALA A 149 2.04 -2.34 -8.27
CA ALA A 149 2.08 -2.77 -9.66
C ALA A 149 1.29 -1.81 -10.57
N THR A 150 0.07 -1.42 -10.18
CA THR A 150 -0.73 -0.43 -10.91
C THR A 150 -0.04 0.93 -10.95
N ARG A 151 0.41 1.46 -9.81
CA ARG A 151 1.14 2.73 -9.73
C ARG A 151 2.32 2.78 -10.69
N ARG A 152 3.12 1.70 -10.73
CA ARG A 152 4.28 1.60 -11.63
C ARG A 152 3.86 1.48 -13.10
N GLY A 153 2.80 0.72 -13.39
CA GLY A 153 2.21 0.63 -14.73
C GLY A 153 1.80 2.01 -15.27
N ASP A 154 1.06 2.77 -14.48
CA ASP A 154 0.59 4.12 -14.84
C ASP A 154 1.77 5.07 -15.08
N MET A 155 2.81 4.99 -14.25
CA MET A 155 4.03 5.78 -14.40
C MET A 155 4.79 5.41 -15.68
N ILE A 156 4.89 4.12 -16.00
CA ILE A 156 5.51 3.66 -17.25
C ILE A 156 4.75 4.22 -18.45
N GLU A 157 3.41 4.11 -18.48
CA GLU A 157 2.59 4.57 -19.60
C GLU A 157 2.73 6.06 -19.85
N LYS A 158 2.81 6.86 -18.78
CA LYS A 158 3.06 8.29 -18.86
C LYS A 158 4.38 8.65 -19.57
N TYR A 159 5.45 7.90 -19.32
CA TYR A 159 6.79 8.19 -19.87
C TYR A 159 7.12 7.40 -21.14
N LEU A 160 6.35 6.36 -21.46
CA LEU A 160 6.57 5.49 -22.62
C LEU A 160 6.61 6.22 -23.97
N PRO A 161 5.75 7.21 -24.27
CA PRO A 161 5.82 7.93 -25.54
C PRO A 161 7.17 8.64 -25.76
N TYR A 162 7.73 9.22 -24.70
CA TYR A 162 9.02 9.90 -24.73
C TYR A 162 10.18 8.91 -24.91
N ALA A 163 10.14 7.79 -24.16
CA ALA A 163 11.12 6.72 -24.31
C ALA A 163 11.08 6.09 -25.72
N ALA A 164 9.88 5.84 -26.26
CA ALA A 164 9.69 5.33 -27.62
C ALA A 164 10.25 6.30 -28.67
N SER A 165 9.95 7.59 -28.55
CA SER A 165 10.49 8.64 -29.43
C SER A 165 12.03 8.68 -29.39
N TYR A 166 12.62 8.55 -28.19
CA TYR A 166 14.06 8.47 -28.02
C TYR A 166 14.67 7.22 -28.67
N THR A 167 14.04 6.05 -28.50
CA THR A 167 14.50 4.81 -29.14
C THR A 167 14.42 4.87 -30.66
N ALA A 168 13.41 5.56 -31.21
CA ALA A 168 13.28 5.80 -32.63
C ALA A 168 14.41 6.69 -33.16
N ALA A 169 14.71 7.80 -32.47
CA ALA A 169 15.81 8.70 -32.83
C ALA A 169 17.17 7.99 -32.78
N MET A 170 17.44 7.24 -31.71
CA MET A 170 18.69 6.49 -31.57
C MET A 170 18.82 5.37 -32.62
N SER A 171 17.71 4.68 -32.94
CA SER A 171 17.70 3.67 -34.01
C SER A 171 17.88 4.30 -35.38
N ALA A 172 17.35 5.51 -35.61
CA ALA A 172 17.59 6.27 -36.83
C ALA A 172 19.07 6.68 -36.98
N ALA A 173 19.78 6.87 -35.87
CA ALA A 173 21.23 7.07 -35.81
C ALA A 173 22.05 5.77 -35.85
N ASN A 174 21.44 4.63 -36.21
CA ASN A 174 22.06 3.31 -36.27
C ASN A 174 22.70 2.85 -34.94
N ALA A 175 22.17 3.31 -33.80
CA ALA A 175 22.58 2.80 -32.50
C ALA A 175 22.14 1.34 -32.33
N THR A 176 23.02 0.51 -31.77
CA THR A 176 22.67 -0.87 -31.44
C THR A 176 21.64 -0.90 -30.30
N PRO A 177 20.73 -1.90 -30.24
CA PRO A 177 19.74 -2.01 -29.16
C PRO A 177 20.35 -1.94 -27.76
N ALA A 178 21.51 -2.57 -27.56
CA ALA A 178 22.24 -2.50 -26.29
C ALA A 178 22.61 -1.04 -25.92
N LYS A 179 23.05 -0.23 -26.88
CA LYS A 179 23.38 1.18 -26.66
C LYS A 179 22.13 2.03 -26.38
N ILE A 180 21.01 1.71 -27.03
CA ILE A 180 19.72 2.37 -26.80
C ILE A 180 19.24 2.13 -25.36
N PHE A 181 19.16 0.87 -24.94
CA PHE A 181 18.72 0.52 -23.58
C PHE A 181 19.67 1.02 -22.51
N ARG A 182 20.99 1.00 -22.76
CA ARG A 182 21.97 1.65 -21.87
C ARG A 182 21.66 3.12 -21.66
N SER A 183 21.36 3.84 -22.74
CA SER A 183 21.11 5.28 -22.68
C SER A 183 19.79 5.59 -21.97
N LEU A 184 18.72 4.82 -22.22
CA LEU A 184 17.48 4.91 -21.45
C LEU A 184 17.72 4.66 -19.96
N ALA A 185 18.48 3.62 -19.62
CA ALA A 185 18.81 3.26 -18.24
C ALA A 185 19.60 4.34 -17.49
N MET A 186 20.43 5.11 -18.20
CA MET A 186 21.24 6.17 -17.61
C MET A 186 20.46 7.46 -17.31
N ASN A 187 19.29 7.66 -17.94
CA ASN A 187 18.50 8.88 -17.84
C ASN A 187 17.17 8.64 -17.11
N LYS A 188 17.25 8.17 -15.86
CA LYS A 188 16.07 7.84 -15.03
C LYS A 188 15.24 9.07 -14.68
N ASP A 189 15.87 10.23 -14.55
CA ASP A 189 15.23 11.52 -14.31
C ASP A 189 14.25 11.91 -15.44
N ILE A 190 14.52 11.48 -16.67
CA ILE A 190 13.68 11.79 -17.83
C ILE A 190 12.61 10.70 -18.07
N TYR A 191 13.00 9.42 -17.97
CA TYR A 191 12.15 8.30 -18.40
C TYR A 191 11.50 7.52 -17.25
N GLY A 192 11.77 7.89 -16.00
CA GLY A 192 11.14 7.30 -14.82
C GLY A 192 11.31 5.78 -14.75
N ASP A 193 10.21 5.08 -14.48
CA ASP A 193 10.20 3.61 -14.30
C ASP A 193 10.50 2.84 -15.59
N VAL A 194 10.41 3.48 -16.77
CA VAL A 194 10.83 2.89 -18.06
C VAL A 194 12.35 2.69 -18.09
N ALA A 195 13.11 3.60 -17.47
CA ALA A 195 14.56 3.49 -17.36
C ALA A 195 14.97 2.25 -16.54
N ASP A 196 14.19 1.89 -15.52
CA ASP A 196 14.46 0.69 -14.71
C ASP A 196 14.27 -0.59 -15.53
N ASP A 197 13.22 -0.68 -16.36
CA ASP A 197 13.02 -1.81 -17.27
C ASP A 197 14.10 -1.87 -18.35
N ALA A 198 14.52 -0.72 -18.89
CA ALA A 198 15.65 -0.63 -19.81
C ALA A 198 16.98 -1.05 -19.16
N ALA A 199 17.20 -0.69 -17.89
CA ALA A 199 18.38 -1.10 -17.12
C ALA A 199 18.43 -2.62 -16.95
N MET A 200 17.28 -3.25 -16.69
CA MET A 200 17.21 -4.70 -16.61
C MET A 200 17.51 -5.36 -17.97
N ILE A 201 16.97 -4.85 -19.09
CA ILE A 201 17.31 -5.35 -20.43
C ILE A 201 18.81 -5.23 -20.69
N TYR A 202 19.38 -4.06 -20.41
CA TYR A 202 20.81 -3.82 -20.62
C TYR A 202 21.67 -4.76 -19.77
N ARG A 203 21.29 -4.99 -18.50
CA ARG A 203 21.95 -5.95 -17.61
C ARG A 203 21.88 -7.37 -18.14
N ASP A 204 20.70 -7.79 -18.60
CA ASP A 204 20.47 -9.14 -19.10
C ASP A 204 21.33 -9.43 -20.35
N ILE A 205 21.54 -8.43 -21.22
CA ILE A 205 22.42 -8.55 -22.39
C ILE A 205 23.91 -8.50 -22.00
N THR A 206 24.32 -7.51 -21.20
CA THR A 206 25.75 -7.20 -21.00
C THR A 206 26.41 -7.97 -19.86
N LEU A 207 25.67 -8.28 -18.79
CA LEU A 207 26.22 -8.99 -17.63
C LEU A 207 25.88 -10.48 -17.66
N LEU A 208 24.67 -10.82 -18.07
CA LEU A 208 24.20 -12.23 -18.09
C LEU A 208 24.47 -12.92 -19.43
N GLY A 209 24.82 -12.17 -20.49
CA GLY A 209 25.13 -12.71 -21.81
C GLY A 209 23.93 -13.28 -22.56
N TYR A 210 22.71 -12.90 -22.18
CA TYR A 210 21.52 -13.30 -22.91
C TYR A 210 21.48 -12.61 -24.28
N ASP A 211 20.98 -13.32 -25.29
CA ASP A 211 20.67 -12.70 -26.58
C ASP A 211 19.53 -11.69 -26.43
N LEU A 212 19.47 -10.73 -27.37
CA LEU A 212 18.50 -9.64 -27.33
C LEU A 212 17.05 -10.15 -27.33
N ILE A 213 16.74 -11.22 -28.06
CA ILE A 213 15.37 -11.75 -28.14
C ILE A 213 14.97 -12.34 -26.78
N THR A 214 15.85 -13.12 -26.17
CA THR A 214 15.63 -13.70 -24.83
C THR A 214 15.52 -12.62 -23.76
N ALA A 215 16.42 -11.63 -23.74
CA ALA A 215 16.35 -10.52 -22.80
C ALA A 215 15.04 -9.73 -22.90
N MET A 216 14.51 -9.57 -24.12
CA MET A 216 13.24 -8.90 -24.36
C MET A 216 12.04 -9.75 -23.95
N LYS A 217 12.04 -11.06 -24.21
CA LYS A 217 10.98 -11.97 -23.71
C LYS A 217 10.91 -11.97 -22.19
N LEU A 218 12.04 -12.00 -21.50
CA LEU A 218 12.10 -11.85 -20.04
C LEU A 218 11.55 -10.50 -19.56
N SER A 219 11.68 -9.46 -20.40
CA SER A 219 11.17 -8.12 -20.10
C SER A 219 9.66 -7.99 -20.27
N VAL A 220 9.08 -8.70 -21.24
CA VAL A 220 7.63 -8.80 -21.45
C VAL A 220 6.96 -9.40 -20.20
N ASP A 221 7.53 -10.47 -19.63
CA ASP A 221 6.93 -11.16 -18.48
C ASP A 221 6.94 -10.32 -17.19
N ARG A 222 7.88 -9.39 -17.05
CA ARG A 222 8.04 -8.52 -15.86
C ARG A 222 7.42 -7.12 -15.99
N ALA A 223 7.00 -6.74 -17.20
CA ALA A 223 6.45 -5.41 -17.46
C ALA A 223 5.14 -5.19 -16.67
N ALA A 224 5.03 -4.02 -16.04
CA ALA A 224 3.84 -3.64 -15.25
C ALA A 224 2.72 -3.04 -16.10
N SER A 225 3.07 -2.47 -17.26
CA SER A 225 2.17 -1.79 -18.20
C SER A 225 1.82 -2.68 -19.39
N VAL A 226 0.59 -2.56 -19.88
CA VAL A 226 0.14 -3.24 -21.09
C VAL A 226 0.85 -2.65 -22.31
N TRP A 227 0.94 -1.32 -22.42
CA TRP A 227 1.62 -0.67 -23.54
C TRP A 227 3.11 -1.03 -23.61
N LEU A 228 3.80 -1.08 -22.48
CA LEU A 228 5.21 -1.49 -22.47
C LEU A 228 5.37 -2.96 -22.88
N THR A 229 4.45 -3.82 -22.44
CA THR A 229 4.41 -5.24 -22.83
C THR A 229 4.27 -5.36 -24.36
N GLU A 230 3.34 -4.63 -24.96
CA GLU A 230 3.14 -4.59 -26.42
C GLU A 230 4.36 -4.01 -27.16
N PHE A 231 4.96 -2.95 -26.61
CA PHE A 231 6.16 -2.34 -27.16
C PHE A 231 7.31 -3.35 -27.26
N PHE A 232 7.54 -4.11 -26.21
CA PHE A 232 8.56 -5.16 -26.18
C PHE A 232 8.21 -6.38 -27.04
N GLN A 233 6.95 -6.82 -27.03
CA GLN A 233 6.50 -7.94 -27.88
C GLN A 233 6.62 -7.62 -29.38
N GLY A 234 6.20 -6.43 -29.81
CA GLY A 234 6.34 -6.02 -31.21
C GLY A 234 7.80 -5.85 -31.62
N MET A 235 8.68 -5.48 -30.68
CA MET A 235 10.12 -5.43 -30.93
C MET A 235 10.70 -6.84 -31.15
N VAL A 236 10.30 -7.83 -30.33
CA VAL A 236 10.65 -9.24 -30.52
C VAL A 236 10.15 -9.75 -31.87
N GLY A 237 8.90 -9.45 -32.24
CA GLY A 237 8.32 -9.83 -33.52
C GLY A 237 9.10 -9.24 -34.71
N THR A 238 9.43 -7.95 -34.64
CA THR A 238 10.21 -7.25 -35.67
C THR A 238 11.61 -7.84 -35.83
N LEU A 239 12.30 -8.11 -34.71
CA LEU A 239 13.64 -8.72 -34.73
C LEU A 239 13.63 -10.14 -35.28
N THR A 240 12.63 -10.94 -34.90
CA THR A 240 12.53 -12.34 -35.35
C THR A 240 12.17 -12.43 -36.83
N ALA A 241 11.38 -11.50 -37.35
CA ALA A 241 11.01 -11.42 -38.76
C ALA A 241 12.10 -10.79 -39.66
N GLY A 242 13.23 -10.33 -39.09
CA GLY A 242 14.27 -9.61 -39.84
C GLY A 242 13.85 -8.19 -40.27
N GLY A 243 12.83 -7.63 -39.62
CA GLY A 243 12.30 -6.30 -39.92
C GLY A 243 13.20 -5.18 -39.39
N GLN A 244 12.95 -3.96 -39.89
CA GLN A 244 13.70 -2.77 -39.45
C GLN A 244 13.13 -2.20 -38.15
N LEU A 245 13.91 -2.31 -37.06
CA LEU A 245 13.58 -1.74 -35.76
C LEU A 245 13.28 -0.23 -35.81
N LYS A 246 13.97 0.51 -36.68
CA LYS A 246 13.76 1.96 -36.87
C LYS A 246 12.29 2.28 -37.19
N LEU A 247 11.72 1.59 -38.16
CA LEU A 247 10.34 1.84 -38.60
C LEU A 247 9.34 1.44 -37.51
N TYR A 248 9.62 0.32 -36.82
CA TYR A 248 8.81 -0.11 -35.68
C TYR A 248 8.75 0.95 -34.57
N PHE A 249 9.91 1.47 -34.14
CA PHE A 249 9.96 2.47 -33.09
C PHE A 249 9.31 3.79 -33.49
N LEU A 250 9.47 4.24 -34.75
CA LEU A 250 8.80 5.45 -35.25
C LEU A 250 7.27 5.31 -35.19
N ASN A 251 6.73 4.20 -35.70
CA ASN A 251 5.29 3.95 -35.68
C ASN A 251 4.73 3.85 -34.25
N ARG A 252 5.45 3.18 -33.34
CA ARG A 252 5.04 3.06 -31.94
C ARG A 252 5.16 4.37 -31.16
N ALA A 253 6.20 5.15 -31.41
CA ALA A 253 6.33 6.48 -30.82
C ALA A 253 5.15 7.37 -31.21
N GLU A 254 4.76 7.38 -32.49
CA GLU A 254 3.61 8.15 -32.96
C GLU A 254 2.29 7.65 -32.34
N HIS A 255 2.10 6.34 -32.25
CA HIS A 255 0.93 5.73 -31.60
C HIS A 255 0.77 6.21 -30.15
N TYR A 256 1.78 6.01 -29.31
CA TYR A 256 1.72 6.40 -27.91
C TYR A 256 1.65 7.92 -27.72
N MET A 257 2.25 8.71 -28.62
CA MET A 257 2.12 10.18 -28.58
C MET A 257 0.72 10.65 -28.95
N ARG A 258 -0.03 9.92 -29.79
CA ARG A 258 -1.43 10.22 -30.09
C ARG A 258 -2.33 9.85 -28.91
N GLU A 259 -2.15 8.65 -28.34
CA GLU A 259 -2.92 8.19 -27.18
C GLU A 259 -2.67 9.02 -25.92
N ASN A 260 -1.44 9.52 -25.71
CA ASN A 260 -1.11 10.39 -24.57
C ASN A 260 -1.67 11.82 -24.70
N ARG A 261 -2.20 12.21 -25.86
CA ARG A 261 -2.83 13.53 -26.09
C ARG A 261 -4.34 13.52 -25.87
N THR A 262 -4.95 12.34 -25.76
CA THR A 262 -6.39 12.13 -25.52
C THR A 262 -6.63 11.76 -24.07
#